data_AF-A0A8K0M604-F1
#
_entry.id   AF-A0A8K0M604-F1
#
_cell.length_a   1.000
_cell.length_b   1.000
_cell.length_c   1.000
_cell.angle_alpha   90.00
_cell.angle_beta   90.00
_cell.angle_gamma   90.00
#
_symmetry.space_group_name_H-M   'P 1'
#
loop_
_entity.id
_entity.type
_entity.pdbx_description
1 polymer ?
#
loop_
_entity_poly.entity_id
_entity_poly.type
_entity_poly.pdbx_seq_one_letter_code
_entity_poly.pdbx_strand_id
1 'polypeptide(L)'
;MSMKSLWRIIRSSPSTHSPSSMLPTSTLIQAPIDFRSATPTNANLTRSRPESYLIPSIWAVFAERLHCFGLKAQTLEKPWEGTVEALTVTSAVFAPGYYKGFAPVPLTTETATRHLDLPAGSFLVSAHQGNVGLTFLAREPENVDSWANSNIVPVRSGYEHPVLYGLGQCVRANCHRIRG
;
A
#
# COMPACT_ATOMS: atom_id res chain seq x y z
N MET A 1 -14.79 -19.38 -9.09
CA MET A 1 -14.89 -18.06 -9.75
C MET A 1 -14.42 -17.03 -8.73
N SER A 2 -13.20 -16.50 -8.88
CA SER A 2 -12.53 -15.67 -7.84
C SER A 2 -12.97 -14.21 -7.96
N MET A 3 -13.67 -13.70 -6.95
CA MET A 3 -14.03 -12.27 -6.82
C MET A 3 -12.77 -11.48 -6.45
N LYS A 4 -12.09 -10.90 -7.44
CA LYS A 4 -11.08 -9.86 -7.21
C LYS A 4 -11.78 -8.62 -6.65
N SER A 5 -11.58 -8.34 -5.37
CA SER A 5 -12.10 -7.13 -4.73
C SER A 5 -11.35 -5.92 -5.28
N LEU A 6 -12.03 -5.12 -6.10
CA LEU A 6 -11.55 -3.83 -6.57
C LEU A 6 -11.68 -2.83 -5.41
N TRP A 7 -10.59 -2.15 -5.04
CA TRP A 7 -10.66 -1.11 -4.02
C TRP A 7 -10.80 0.25 -4.71
N ARG A 8 -11.84 0.97 -4.29
CA ARG A 8 -12.26 2.26 -4.84
C ARG A 8 -12.04 3.30 -3.74
N ILE A 9 -11.37 4.41 -4.07
CA ILE A 9 -11.21 5.56 -3.16
C ILE A 9 -12.51 6.38 -3.24
N ILE A 10 -13.29 6.50 -2.16
CA ILE A 10 -14.59 7.24 -2.11
C ILE A 10 -14.84 7.90 -0.73
N ARG A 11 -15.55 9.06 -0.68
CA ARG A 11 -16.28 9.63 0.49
C ARG A 11 -17.65 10.26 0.10
N SER A 12 -18.57 10.40 1.08
CA SER A 12 -20.06 10.50 1.04
C SER A 12 -20.70 11.78 1.68
N SER A 13 -22.06 11.81 1.87
CA SER A 13 -22.94 12.84 2.52
C SER A 13 -23.95 12.17 3.53
N PRO A 14 -24.80 12.85 4.37
CA PRO A 14 -24.51 13.13 5.80
C PRO A 14 -25.51 12.62 6.89
N SER A 15 -24.96 12.50 8.12
CA SER A 15 -25.50 12.59 9.52
C SER A 15 -26.29 11.46 10.22
N THR A 16 -25.74 10.92 11.33
CA THR A 16 -26.28 10.95 12.72
C THR A 16 -25.31 10.26 13.73
N HIS A 17 -25.46 10.54 15.03
CA HIS A 17 -24.49 10.35 16.14
C HIS A 17 -24.16 8.88 16.58
N SER A 18 -22.92 8.73 17.11
CA SER A 18 -22.41 7.76 18.15
C SER A 18 -22.10 6.29 17.76
N PRO A 19 -21.42 5.49 18.63
CA PRO A 19 -19.99 5.50 18.97
C PRO A 19 -19.26 4.17 18.64
N SER A 20 -17.94 4.15 18.74
CA SER A 20 -17.03 3.05 18.35
C SER A 20 -17.12 1.76 19.19
N SER A 21 -17.09 0.59 18.54
CA SER A 21 -16.80 -0.71 19.15
C SER A 21 -15.69 -1.46 18.40
N MET A 22 -14.79 -2.09 19.13
CA MET A 22 -13.80 -3.04 18.62
C MET A 22 -14.43 -4.45 18.58
N LEU A 23 -14.33 -5.15 17.44
CA LEU A 23 -14.75 -6.55 17.32
C LEU A 23 -13.58 -7.45 16.87
N PRO A 24 -13.42 -8.66 17.46
CA PRO A 24 -12.27 -9.54 17.27
C PRO A 24 -12.51 -10.61 16.18
N THR A 25 -13.06 -10.26 15.02
CA THR A 25 -13.38 -11.26 13.98
C THR A 25 -12.88 -10.82 12.60
N SER A 26 -12.28 -11.75 11.85
CA SER A 26 -11.77 -11.58 10.47
C SER A 26 -12.89 -11.42 9.41
N THR A 27 -14.08 -11.05 9.84
CA THR A 27 -15.22 -10.75 8.97
C THR A 27 -15.08 -9.31 8.47
N LEU A 28 -15.21 -9.10 7.16
CA LEU A 28 -15.27 -7.75 6.60
C LEU A 28 -16.54 -7.04 7.13
N ILE A 29 -16.34 -6.11 8.07
CA ILE A 29 -17.41 -5.27 8.61
C ILE A 29 -17.34 -3.93 7.89
N GLN A 30 -18.46 -3.51 7.31
CA GLN A 30 -18.58 -2.18 6.73
C GLN A 30 -18.82 -1.19 7.87
N ALA A 31 -17.74 -0.67 8.46
CA ALA A 31 -17.84 0.36 9.49
C ALA A 31 -18.28 1.68 8.84
N PRO A 32 -19.31 2.37 9.35
CA PRO A 32 -19.68 3.69 8.86
C PRO A 32 -18.56 4.66 9.22
N ILE A 33 -17.86 5.17 8.21
CA ILE A 33 -16.88 6.23 8.40
C ILE A 33 -17.60 7.55 8.14
N ASP A 34 -17.81 8.33 9.21
CA ASP A 34 -18.39 9.66 9.11
C ASP A 34 -17.32 10.68 8.70
N PHE A 35 -17.41 11.13 7.46
CA PHE A 35 -16.48 12.08 6.88
C PHE A 35 -16.95 13.51 7.17
N ARG A 36 -16.55 14.05 8.33
CA ARG A 36 -16.98 15.39 8.81
C ARG A 36 -16.66 16.55 7.86
N SER A 37 -15.56 16.44 7.12
CA SER A 37 -15.19 17.40 6.08
C SER A 37 -14.34 16.67 5.05
N ALA A 38 -14.89 16.49 3.86
CA ALA A 38 -14.18 15.99 2.71
C ALA A 38 -14.73 16.65 1.46
N THR A 39 -13.85 17.18 0.60
CA THR A 39 -14.23 17.58 -0.75
C THR A 39 -14.73 16.34 -1.50
N PRO A 40 -15.82 16.41 -2.29
CA PRO A 40 -16.19 15.32 -3.19
C PRO A 40 -14.98 14.98 -4.08
N THR A 41 -14.60 13.70 -4.14
CA THR A 41 -13.44 13.26 -4.93
C THR A 41 -13.87 12.20 -5.94
N ASN A 42 -13.38 12.34 -7.17
CA ASN A 42 -13.47 11.31 -8.19
C ASN A 42 -12.14 10.56 -8.24
N ALA A 43 -12.19 9.22 -8.26
CA ALA A 43 -10.98 8.41 -8.35
C ALA A 43 -10.39 8.52 -9.76
N ASN A 44 -9.25 9.19 -9.88
CA ASN A 44 -8.55 9.35 -11.16
C ASN A 44 -7.84 8.06 -11.61
N LEU A 45 -7.55 7.16 -10.66
CA LEU A 45 -6.92 5.86 -10.89
C LEU A 45 -7.52 4.84 -9.91
N THR A 46 -7.75 3.62 -10.40
CA THR A 46 -8.18 2.49 -9.55
C THR A 46 -7.28 1.29 -9.80
N ARG A 47 -7.02 0.50 -8.75
CA ARG A 47 -6.22 -0.72 -8.81
C ARG A 47 -6.89 -1.83 -8.01
N SER A 48 -6.55 -3.07 -8.36
CA SER A 48 -6.90 -4.20 -7.51
C SER A 48 -6.10 -4.11 -6.22
N ARG A 49 -6.71 -4.48 -5.08
CA ARG A 49 -5.97 -4.52 -3.83
C ARG A 49 -4.93 -5.63 -3.88
N PRO A 50 -3.67 -5.34 -3.54
CA PRO A 50 -2.66 -6.37 -3.42
C PRO A 50 -2.94 -7.27 -2.21
N GLU A 51 -2.50 -8.53 -2.28
CA GLU A 51 -2.59 -9.44 -1.12
C GLU A 51 -1.58 -9.06 -0.03
N SER A 52 -0.43 -8.55 -0.44
CA SER A 52 0.61 -8.05 0.45
C SER A 52 1.53 -7.08 -0.28
N TYR A 53 2.26 -6.30 0.49
CA TYR A 53 3.41 -5.56 0.00
C TYR A 53 4.70 -6.24 0.46
N LEU A 54 5.66 -6.35 -0.45
CA LEU A 54 7.03 -6.75 -0.13
C LEU A 54 7.92 -5.50 0.00
N ILE A 55 8.88 -5.58 0.91
CA ILE A 55 9.88 -4.52 1.17
C ILE A 55 11.24 -5.20 1.21
N PRO A 56 12.14 -4.93 0.25
CA PRO A 56 13.50 -5.44 0.30
C PRO A 56 14.22 -4.95 1.56
N SER A 57 15.16 -5.73 2.10
CA SER A 57 15.88 -5.41 3.33
C SER A 57 16.60 -4.05 3.31
N ILE A 58 17.07 -3.60 2.14
CA ILE A 58 17.68 -2.27 1.95
C ILE A 58 16.73 -1.10 2.27
N TRP A 59 15.42 -1.36 2.27
CA TRP A 59 14.36 -0.40 2.58
C TRP A 59 13.73 -0.62 3.97
N ALA A 60 14.46 -1.22 4.91
CA ALA A 60 13.97 -1.54 6.26
C ALA A 60 13.33 -0.35 6.99
N VAL A 61 13.85 0.87 6.78
CA VAL A 61 13.29 2.11 7.37
C VAL A 61 11.81 2.33 7.02
N PHE A 62 11.35 1.83 5.85
CA PHE A 62 9.94 1.92 5.48
C PHE A 62 9.08 0.91 6.21
N ALA A 63 9.61 -0.27 6.54
CA ALA A 63 8.89 -1.22 7.38
C ALA A 63 8.65 -0.64 8.79
N GLU A 64 9.66 0.03 9.36
CA GLU A 64 9.54 0.72 10.66
C GLU A 64 8.49 1.83 10.64
N ARG A 65 8.46 2.65 9.58
CA ARG A 65 7.44 3.71 9.44
C ARG A 65 6.01 3.16 9.38
N LEU A 66 5.82 1.98 8.78
CA LEU A 66 4.49 1.34 8.75
C LEU A 66 4.07 0.86 10.15
N HIS A 67 5.01 0.53 11.04
CA HIS A 67 4.67 0.25 12.44
C HIS A 67 4.08 1.47 13.13
N CYS A 68 4.54 2.68 12.82
CA CYS A 68 3.93 3.92 13.32
C CYS A 68 2.47 4.11 12.86
N PHE A 69 2.06 3.48 11.75
CA PHE A 69 0.68 3.45 11.27
C PHE A 69 -0.16 2.33 11.93
N GLY A 70 0.43 1.58 12.86
CA GLY A 70 -0.21 0.43 13.52
C GLY A 70 -0.24 -0.84 12.67
N LEU A 71 0.57 -0.90 11.60
CA LEU A 71 0.66 -2.08 10.73
C LEU A 71 1.74 -3.03 11.22
N LYS A 72 1.53 -4.33 11.02
CA LYS A 72 2.56 -5.33 11.24
C LYS A 72 3.28 -5.58 9.92
N ALA A 73 4.59 -5.32 9.92
CA ALA A 73 5.51 -5.78 8.87
C ALA A 73 6.25 -7.03 9.39
N GLN A 74 6.00 -8.17 8.78
CA GLN A 74 6.66 -9.43 9.11
C GLN A 74 8.05 -9.45 8.48
N THR A 75 9.09 -9.62 9.29
CA THR A 75 10.43 -9.94 8.79
C THR A 75 10.47 -11.37 8.25
N LEU A 76 11.04 -11.55 7.06
CA LEU A 76 11.20 -12.84 6.41
C LEU A 76 12.47 -13.52 6.95
N GLU A 77 12.30 -14.58 7.74
CA GLU A 77 13.41 -15.33 8.32
C GLU A 77 14.22 -16.13 7.28
N LYS A 78 13.60 -16.41 6.13
CA LYS A 78 14.19 -17.14 5.01
C LYS A 78 14.02 -16.32 3.74
N PRO A 79 14.87 -16.55 2.72
CA PRO A 79 14.66 -15.97 1.41
C PRO A 79 13.24 -16.23 0.90
N TRP A 80 12.68 -15.24 0.24
CA TRP A 80 11.39 -15.34 -0.44
C TRP A 80 11.61 -15.30 -1.93
N GLU A 81 10.89 -16.17 -2.63
CA GLU A 81 10.95 -16.29 -4.07
C GLU A 81 9.52 -16.36 -4.58
N GLY A 82 9.21 -15.57 -5.60
CA GLY A 82 7.89 -15.58 -6.18
C GLY A 82 7.63 -14.51 -7.22
N THR A 83 6.42 -14.56 -7.76
CA THR A 83 5.91 -13.60 -8.73
C THR A 83 5.29 -12.41 -8.01
N VAL A 84 5.74 -11.22 -8.39
CA VAL A 84 5.24 -9.94 -7.91
C VAL A 84 4.68 -9.13 -9.07
N GLU A 85 3.80 -8.20 -8.75
CA GLU A 85 3.53 -7.05 -9.62
C GLU A 85 4.42 -5.89 -9.15
N ALA A 86 5.21 -5.35 -10.07
CA ALA A 86 6.14 -4.25 -9.86
C ALA A 86 5.69 -3.04 -10.67
N LEU A 87 6.05 -1.85 -10.18
CA LEU A 87 5.71 -0.59 -10.82
C LEU A 87 6.94 0.01 -11.49
N THR A 88 6.83 0.39 -12.75
CA THR A 88 7.85 1.17 -13.46
C THR A 88 7.37 2.60 -13.61
N VAL A 89 8.18 3.56 -13.19
CA VAL A 89 7.86 4.99 -13.32
C VAL A 89 7.97 5.40 -14.78
N THR A 90 6.90 5.91 -15.38
CA THR A 90 6.88 6.39 -16.78
C THR A 90 7.04 7.90 -16.88
N SER A 91 6.56 8.65 -15.88
CA SER A 91 6.82 10.09 -15.75
C SER A 91 7.04 10.45 -14.30
N ALA A 92 7.89 11.44 -14.04
CA ALA A 92 8.10 12.03 -12.72
C ALA A 92 8.63 13.45 -12.93
N VAL A 93 7.82 14.45 -12.59
CA VAL A 93 8.15 15.86 -12.82
C VAL A 93 7.81 16.65 -11.56
N PHE A 94 8.73 17.49 -11.11
CA PHE A 94 8.47 18.38 -9.98
C PHE A 94 7.36 19.37 -10.33
N ALA A 95 6.34 19.44 -9.49
CA ALA A 95 5.30 20.45 -9.59
C ALA A 95 5.87 21.82 -9.14
N PRO A 96 5.37 22.93 -9.71
CA PRO A 96 5.73 24.25 -9.22
C PRO A 96 5.16 24.48 -7.82
N GLY A 97 5.99 25.00 -6.92
CA GLY A 97 5.61 25.38 -5.56
C GLY A 97 5.74 24.26 -4.52
N TYR A 98 5.36 24.59 -3.29
CA TYR A 98 5.42 23.69 -2.14
C TYR A 98 4.02 23.27 -1.71
N TYR A 99 3.87 21.99 -1.40
CA TYR A 99 2.68 21.42 -0.77
C TYR A 99 3.12 20.73 0.51
N LYS A 100 2.50 21.07 1.65
CA LYS A 100 2.83 20.48 2.96
C LYS A 100 4.34 20.47 3.29
N GLY A 101 5.08 21.48 2.83
CA GLY A 101 6.52 21.64 3.10
C GLY A 101 7.48 20.94 2.14
N PHE A 102 7.01 20.30 1.07
CA PHE A 102 7.85 19.69 0.03
C PHE A 102 7.44 20.13 -1.37
N ALA A 103 8.34 20.05 -2.35
CA ALA A 103 8.02 20.25 -3.76
C ALA A 103 7.48 18.93 -4.34
N PRO A 104 6.18 18.80 -4.66
CA PRO A 104 5.61 17.52 -5.07
C PRO A 104 6.23 16.98 -6.36
N VAL A 105 6.27 15.66 -6.49
CA VAL A 105 6.65 14.99 -7.75
C VAL A 105 5.49 14.13 -8.23
N PRO A 106 4.49 14.73 -8.92
CA PRO A 106 3.50 13.95 -9.63
C PRO A 106 4.20 12.97 -10.57
N LEU A 107 3.81 11.71 -10.47
CA LEU A 107 4.34 10.64 -11.28
C LEU A 107 3.24 9.73 -11.81
N THR A 108 3.55 9.01 -12.88
CA THR A 108 2.74 7.93 -13.42
C THR A 108 3.56 6.66 -13.45
N THR A 109 2.91 5.52 -13.24
CA THR A 109 3.55 4.22 -13.34
C THR A 109 2.78 3.26 -14.24
N GLU A 110 3.50 2.29 -14.76
CA GLU A 110 2.95 1.10 -15.41
C GLU A 110 3.26 -0.14 -14.57
N THR A 111 2.33 -1.09 -14.58
CA THR A 111 2.47 -2.36 -13.85
C THR A 111 3.06 -3.43 -14.77
N ALA A 112 4.00 -4.19 -14.23
CA ALA A 112 4.52 -5.39 -14.87
C ALA A 112 4.65 -6.52 -13.86
N THR A 113 4.40 -7.74 -14.30
CA THR A 113 4.61 -8.94 -13.48
C THR A 113 6.04 -9.44 -13.68
N ARG A 114 6.74 -9.78 -12.59
CA ARG A 114 8.07 -10.40 -12.67
C ARG A 114 8.33 -11.38 -11.54
N HIS A 115 9.30 -12.26 -11.76
CA HIS A 115 9.85 -13.09 -10.70
C HIS A 115 10.84 -12.27 -9.86
N LEU A 116 10.79 -12.45 -8.54
CA LEU A 116 11.57 -11.70 -7.58
C LEU A 116 12.11 -12.64 -6.51
N ASP A 117 13.41 -12.49 -6.22
CA ASP A 117 14.09 -13.10 -5.10
C ASP A 117 14.43 -12.04 -4.07
N LEU A 118 14.01 -12.27 -2.83
CA LEU A 118 14.28 -11.40 -1.69
C LEU A 118 15.12 -12.15 -0.65
N PRO A 119 16.21 -11.56 -0.14
CA PRO A 119 16.99 -12.17 0.91
C PRO A 119 16.18 -12.23 2.22
N ALA A 120 16.59 -13.14 3.11
CA ALA A 120 16.17 -13.09 4.51
C ALA A 120 16.44 -11.69 5.10
N GLY A 121 15.58 -11.25 6.01
CA GLY A 121 15.58 -9.88 6.54
C GLY A 121 14.77 -8.88 5.71
N SER A 122 14.24 -9.27 4.54
CA SER A 122 13.20 -8.50 3.85
C SER A 122 11.88 -8.56 4.62
N PHE A 123 10.89 -7.75 4.24
CA PHE A 123 9.61 -7.66 4.97
C PHE A 123 8.41 -7.93 4.08
N LEU A 124 7.38 -8.51 4.67
CA LEU A 124 6.05 -8.68 4.10
C LEU A 124 5.03 -7.94 4.97
N VAL A 125 4.23 -7.09 4.34
CA VAL A 125 3.10 -6.40 4.97
C VAL A 125 1.82 -6.96 4.38
N SER A 126 1.12 -7.78 5.16
CA SER A 126 -0.17 -8.33 4.72
C SER A 126 -1.17 -7.20 4.50
N ALA A 127 -1.90 -7.25 3.40
CA ALA A 127 -2.98 -6.30 3.17
C ALA A 127 -4.22 -6.64 4.01
N HIS A 128 -4.28 -7.79 4.69
CA HIS A 128 -5.42 -8.23 5.51
C HIS A 128 -5.27 -7.79 6.96
N GLN A 129 -5.07 -6.49 7.18
CA GLN A 129 -4.86 -5.89 8.50
C GLN A 129 -5.71 -4.62 8.67
N GLY A 130 -6.03 -4.29 9.93
CA GLY A 130 -6.50 -2.94 10.27
C GLY A 130 -5.47 -1.89 9.84
N ASN A 131 -5.94 -0.69 9.51
CA ASN A 131 -5.12 0.45 9.05
C ASN A 131 -4.35 0.28 7.73
N VAL A 132 -4.51 -0.82 6.98
CA VAL A 132 -3.84 -1.04 5.68
C VAL A 132 -4.11 0.08 4.65
N GLY A 133 -5.23 0.78 4.79
CA GLY A 133 -5.51 1.98 4.00
C GLY A 133 -4.40 3.03 4.07
N LEU A 134 -3.69 3.15 5.20
CA LEU A 134 -2.54 4.04 5.35
C LEU A 134 -1.34 3.60 4.51
N THR A 135 -1.14 2.29 4.32
CA THR A 135 -0.14 1.77 3.37
C THR A 135 -0.48 2.17 1.95
N PHE A 136 -1.76 2.07 1.56
CA PHE A 136 -2.19 2.45 0.22
C PHE A 136 -1.92 3.94 -0.04
N LEU A 137 -2.23 4.81 0.92
CA LEU A 137 -1.93 6.23 0.80
C LEU A 137 -0.42 6.51 0.69
N ALA A 138 0.39 5.87 1.54
CA ALA A 138 1.82 6.14 1.62
C ALA A 138 2.63 5.51 0.49
N ARG A 139 2.22 4.32 0.00
CA ARG A 139 3.02 3.51 -0.93
C ARG A 139 2.50 3.51 -2.35
N GLU A 140 1.25 3.84 -2.64
CA GLU A 140 0.81 3.95 -4.03
C GLU A 140 1.41 5.23 -4.65
N PRO A 141 2.31 5.13 -5.64
CA PRO A 141 3.14 6.26 -6.05
C PRO A 141 2.34 7.46 -6.54
N GLU A 142 1.24 7.23 -7.25
CA GLU A 142 0.39 8.29 -7.78
C GLU A 142 -0.49 8.99 -6.74
N ASN A 143 -0.48 8.51 -5.49
CA ASN A 143 -1.18 9.20 -4.42
C ASN A 143 -0.48 10.52 -4.06
N VAL A 144 -1.27 11.58 -3.86
CA VAL A 144 -0.75 12.92 -3.50
C VAL A 144 0.01 12.94 -2.16
N ASP A 145 -0.32 12.03 -1.25
CA ASP A 145 0.35 11.87 0.04
C ASP A 145 1.33 10.68 0.04
N SER A 146 1.69 10.15 -1.13
CA SER A 146 2.64 9.05 -1.24
C SER A 146 4.05 9.51 -0.87
N TRP A 147 4.86 8.56 -0.42
CA TRP A 147 6.28 8.79 -0.18
C TRP A 147 7.05 9.10 -1.47
N ALA A 148 6.56 8.63 -2.62
CA ALA A 148 7.12 8.98 -3.92
C ALA A 148 6.88 10.45 -4.25
N ASN A 149 5.63 10.90 -4.22
CA ASN A 149 5.25 12.28 -4.50
C ASN A 149 5.84 13.26 -3.48
N SER A 150 6.11 12.80 -2.25
CA SER A 150 6.70 13.59 -1.17
C SER A 150 8.24 13.59 -1.13
N ASN A 151 8.92 13.06 -2.16
CA ASN A 151 10.39 12.93 -2.23
C ASN A 151 11.04 12.11 -1.10
N ILE A 152 10.27 11.27 -0.42
CA ILE A 152 10.79 10.33 0.58
C ILE A 152 11.40 9.11 -0.13
N VAL A 153 10.76 8.65 -1.21
CA VAL A 153 11.29 7.64 -2.11
C VAL A 153 11.85 8.35 -3.35
N PRO A 154 13.12 8.14 -3.72
CA PRO A 154 13.64 8.70 -4.95
C PRO A 154 12.94 8.06 -6.16
N VAL A 155 12.49 8.88 -7.10
CA VAL A 155 11.80 8.44 -8.31
C VAL A 155 12.42 9.06 -9.55
N ARG A 156 12.45 8.27 -10.63
CA ARG A 156 12.94 8.72 -11.94
C ARG A 156 12.23 7.93 -13.03
N SER A 157 11.84 8.60 -14.12
CA SER A 157 11.27 7.93 -15.29
C SER A 157 12.23 6.86 -15.83
N GLY A 158 11.68 5.68 -16.16
CA GLY A 158 12.40 4.49 -16.60
C GLY A 158 12.89 3.57 -15.48
N TYR A 159 12.75 3.95 -14.22
CA TYR A 159 13.21 3.15 -13.07
C TYR A 159 12.05 2.40 -12.41
N GLU A 160 12.34 1.21 -11.89
CA GLU A 160 11.41 0.45 -11.06
C GLU A 160 11.24 1.16 -9.71
N HIS A 161 9.98 1.33 -9.30
CA HIS A 161 9.62 1.86 -8.00
C HIS A 161 9.72 0.76 -6.93
N PRO A 162 10.15 1.05 -5.68
CA PRO A 162 10.35 0.04 -4.63
C PRO A 162 9.04 -0.53 -4.04
N VAL A 163 7.93 -0.39 -4.74
CA VAL A 163 6.63 -0.96 -4.35
C VAL A 163 6.43 -2.24 -5.13
N LEU A 164 6.27 -3.32 -4.39
CA LEU A 164 6.21 -4.67 -4.90
C LEU A 164 4.97 -5.33 -4.30
N TYR A 165 4.03 -5.73 -5.15
CA TYR A 165 2.80 -6.38 -4.74
C TYR A 165 2.97 -7.90 -4.79
N GLY A 166 2.75 -8.57 -3.66
CA GLY A 166 2.65 -10.02 -3.63
C GLY A 166 1.32 -10.49 -4.21
N LEU A 167 1.36 -11.45 -5.15
CA LEU A 167 0.18 -11.97 -5.84
C LEU A 167 -0.50 -13.15 -5.10
N GLY A 168 -0.51 -13.12 -3.76
CA GLY A 168 -1.10 -14.18 -2.94
C GLY A 168 -0.23 -15.43 -2.79
N GLN A 169 1.04 -15.33 -3.17
CA GLN A 169 2.01 -16.40 -2.98
C GLN A 169 2.44 -16.44 -1.51
N CYS A 170 2.07 -17.52 -0.84
CA CYS A 170 2.49 -17.80 0.52
C CYS A 170 4.02 -17.89 0.61
N VAL A 171 4.61 -17.23 1.61
CA VAL A 171 6.00 -17.49 2.01
C VAL A 171 6.10 -18.98 2.34
N ARG A 172 6.93 -19.75 1.60
CA ARG A 172 7.04 -21.23 1.74
C ARG A 172 7.30 -21.71 3.18
N ALA A 173 7.74 -20.82 4.07
CA ALA A 173 8.03 -21.14 5.47
C ALA A 173 6.85 -20.98 6.47
N ASN A 174 5.76 -20.28 6.13
CA ASN A 174 4.75 -19.88 7.13
C ASN A 174 3.28 -20.01 6.70
N CYS A 175 3.00 -20.76 5.64
CA CYS A 175 1.63 -20.88 5.09
C CYS A 175 0.62 -21.57 6.03
N HIS A 176 1.07 -22.18 7.14
CA HIS A 176 0.17 -22.81 8.12
C HIS A 176 -0.48 -21.85 9.11
N ARG A 177 -0.09 -20.56 9.18
CA ARG A 177 -0.58 -19.65 10.23
C ARG A 177 -1.55 -18.56 9.77
N ILE A 178 -1.81 -18.40 8.47
CA ILE A 178 -2.66 -17.30 7.92
C ILE A 178 -4.07 -17.79 7.53
N ARG A 179 -4.44 -19.02 7.89
CA ARG A 179 -5.81 -19.57 7.74
C ARG A 179 -6.39 -20.01 9.08
N GLY A 180 -6.34 -19.13 10.07
CA GLY A 180 -6.99 -19.29 11.38
C GLY A 180 -7.94 -18.12 11.63
#